data_AF-A0A4Q6AVH9-F1
#
_entry.id   AF-A0A4Q6AVH9-F1
#
_cell.length_a   1.000
_cell.length_b   1.000
_cell.length_c   1.000
_cell.angle_alpha   90.00
_cell.angle_beta   90.00
_cell.angle_gamma   90.00
#
_symmetry.space_group_name_H-M   'P 1'
#
loop_
_entity.id
_entity.type
_entity.pdbx_description
1 polymer ?
#
loop_
_entity_poly.entity_id
_entity_poly.type
_entity_poly.pdbx_seq_one_letter_code
_entity_poly.pdbx_strand_id
1 'polypeptide(L)'
;MKKPAIDSLLNSNDTDSAANELYHYILDLCSHGDQLSRLTEPQRNFFYIQELQRGAYDRDFRHYFNNPSGRFAHEALAALDMIGAEMTAGIVSFAMSCFPNERVPKDDEERRRQLEDMNKADNDVLRRMTQTLYERPEDLNELCMEYVRENTGDF
;
A
#
# COMPACT_ATOMS: atom_id res chain seq x y z
N MET A 1 -12.65 2.40 18.30
CA MET A 1 -13.75 2.12 17.36
C MET A 1 -14.35 0.73 17.63
N LYS A 2 -15.60 0.47 17.22
CA LYS A 2 -16.22 -0.88 17.32
C LYS A 2 -15.71 -1.74 16.15
N LYS A 3 -15.45 -3.04 16.39
CA LYS A 3 -15.11 -3.98 15.32
C LYS A 3 -16.25 -4.03 14.28
N PRO A 4 -15.97 -3.85 12.97
CA PRO A 4 -16.99 -3.90 11.93
C PRO A 4 -17.52 -5.33 11.75
N ALA A 5 -18.70 -5.45 11.16
CA ALA A 5 -19.26 -6.74 10.78
C ALA A 5 -18.57 -7.21 9.49
N ILE A 6 -17.46 -7.95 9.62
CA ILE A 6 -16.63 -8.39 8.48
C ILE A 6 -17.46 -9.10 7.41
N ASP A 7 -18.37 -10.01 7.80
CA ASP A 7 -19.27 -10.69 6.86
C ASP A 7 -20.15 -9.71 6.07
N SER A 8 -20.57 -8.60 6.68
CA SER A 8 -21.33 -7.56 5.97
C SER A 8 -20.47 -6.81 4.96
N LEU A 9 -19.22 -6.51 5.31
CA LEU A 9 -18.27 -5.85 4.41
C LEU A 9 -17.93 -6.73 3.21
N LEU A 10 -17.68 -8.01 3.46
CA LEU A 10 -17.36 -9.01 2.42
C LEU A 10 -18.53 -9.31 1.47
N ASN A 11 -19.77 -8.98 1.85
CA ASN A 11 -20.97 -9.13 1.02
C ASN A 11 -21.45 -7.78 0.44
N SER A 12 -20.69 -6.70 0.64
CA SER A 12 -20.99 -5.39 0.05
C SER A 12 -20.85 -5.44 -1.48
N ASN A 13 -21.77 -4.78 -2.19
CA ASN A 13 -21.62 -4.53 -3.63
C ASN A 13 -20.72 -3.31 -3.93
N ASP A 14 -20.33 -2.57 -2.88
CA ASP A 14 -19.40 -1.44 -2.93
C ASP A 14 -18.12 -1.84 -2.19
N THR A 15 -17.21 -2.47 -2.94
CA THR A 15 -15.93 -2.98 -2.45
C THR A 15 -15.04 -1.83 -1.96
N ASP A 16 -15.04 -0.69 -2.64
CA ASP A 16 -14.24 0.49 -2.26
C ASP A 16 -14.65 1.02 -0.88
N SER A 17 -15.96 1.20 -0.66
CA SER A 17 -16.49 1.63 0.64
C SER A 17 -16.20 0.61 1.74
N ALA A 18 -16.36 -0.69 1.44
CA ALA A 18 -16.09 -1.76 2.39
C ALA A 18 -14.60 -1.83 2.78
N ALA A 19 -13.70 -1.73 1.81
CA ALA A 19 -12.25 -1.68 2.04
C ALA A 19 -11.87 -0.42 2.85
N ASN A 20 -12.50 0.72 2.57
CA ASN A 20 -12.28 1.96 3.32
C ASN A 20 -12.72 1.84 4.79
N GLU A 21 -13.88 1.23 5.07
CA GLU A 21 -14.34 0.99 6.44
C GLU A 21 -13.39 0.05 7.20
N LEU A 22 -12.99 -1.07 6.57
CA LEU A 22 -12.05 -2.02 7.16
C LEU A 22 -10.69 -1.37 7.44
N TYR A 23 -10.21 -0.54 6.50
CA TYR A 23 -8.98 0.23 6.67
C TYR A 23 -9.04 1.14 7.89
N HIS A 24 -10.12 1.91 8.08
CA HIS A 24 -10.26 2.78 9.24
C HIS A 24 -10.28 1.98 10.56
N TYR A 25 -10.89 0.80 10.57
CA TYR A 25 -10.83 -0.08 11.73
C TYR A 25 -9.39 -0.53 12.05
N ILE A 26 -8.65 -0.99 11.03
CA ILE A 26 -7.26 -1.45 11.19
C ILE A 26 -6.33 -0.30 11.59
N LEU A 27 -6.53 0.88 11.00
CA LEU A 27 -5.78 2.08 11.31
C LEU A 27 -5.90 2.44 12.80
N ASP A 28 -7.12 2.35 13.34
CA ASP A 28 -7.37 2.55 14.77
C ASP A 28 -6.72 1.46 15.64
N LEU A 29 -6.78 0.18 15.22
CA LEU A 29 -6.16 -0.92 15.95
C LEU A 29 -4.65 -0.74 16.10
N CYS A 30 -3.97 -0.28 15.05
CA CYS A 30 -2.53 -0.08 15.04
C CYS A 30 -2.10 1.33 15.45
N SER A 31 -3.01 2.16 15.98
CA SER A 31 -2.70 3.55 16.37
C SER A 31 -2.04 4.34 15.24
N HIS A 32 -2.67 4.35 14.07
CA HIS A 32 -2.19 5.04 12.86
C HIS A 32 -0.79 4.60 12.39
N GLY A 33 -0.44 3.32 12.60
CA GLY A 33 0.82 2.72 12.16
C GLY A 33 1.93 2.71 13.22
N ASP A 34 1.68 3.22 14.43
CA ASP A 34 2.66 3.22 15.53
C ASP A 34 2.75 1.85 16.24
N GLN A 35 1.69 1.04 16.18
CA GLN A 35 1.56 -0.22 16.89
C GLN A 35 1.21 -1.38 15.95
N LEU A 36 1.94 -1.51 14.85
CA LEU A 36 1.75 -2.60 13.86
C LEU A 36 1.88 -4.01 14.45
N SER A 37 2.58 -4.18 15.57
CA SER A 37 2.67 -5.46 16.28
C SER A 37 1.33 -5.94 16.86
N ARG A 38 0.30 -5.08 16.93
CA ARG A 38 -1.05 -5.43 17.37
C ARG A 38 -1.89 -6.05 16.26
N LEU A 39 -1.46 -5.91 15.01
CA LEU A 39 -2.13 -6.48 13.85
C LEU A 39 -1.66 -7.92 13.62
N THR A 40 -2.58 -8.76 13.14
CA THR A 40 -2.23 -10.05 12.54
C THR A 40 -1.45 -9.83 11.25
N GLU A 41 -0.84 -10.88 10.71
CA GLU A 41 -0.12 -10.77 9.43
C GLU A 41 -1.05 -10.35 8.26
N PRO A 42 -2.24 -10.96 8.09
CA PRO A 42 -3.18 -10.51 7.06
C PRO A 42 -3.62 -9.05 7.22
N GLN A 43 -3.87 -8.60 8.45
CA GLN A 43 -4.20 -7.19 8.73
C GLN A 43 -3.06 -6.24 8.38
N ARG A 44 -1.80 -6.62 8.62
CA ARG A 44 -0.64 -5.80 8.22
C ARG A 44 -0.52 -5.71 6.70
N ASN A 45 -0.67 -6.83 6.00
CA ASN A 45 -0.61 -6.86 4.53
C ASN A 45 -1.67 -5.94 3.93
N PHE A 46 -2.92 -6.06 4.41
CA PHE A 46 -4.01 -5.15 4.03
C PHE A 46 -3.66 -3.68 4.32
N PHE A 47 -3.16 -3.38 5.51
CA PHE A 47 -2.74 -2.03 5.89
C PHE A 47 -1.68 -1.45 4.95
N TYR A 48 -0.63 -2.21 4.61
CA TYR A 48 0.43 -1.73 3.72
C TYR A 48 -0.07 -1.43 2.31
N ILE A 49 -0.96 -2.25 1.77
CA ILE A 49 -1.57 -2.02 0.45
C ILE A 49 -2.44 -0.76 0.48
N GLN A 50 -3.24 -0.55 1.53
CA GLN A 50 -4.07 0.64 1.67
C GLN A 50 -3.24 1.92 1.82
N GLU A 51 -2.14 1.87 2.57
CA GLU A 51 -1.19 2.99 2.68
C GLU A 51 -0.51 3.33 1.34
N LEU A 52 -0.19 2.31 0.54
CA LEU A 52 0.29 2.50 -0.83
C LEU A 52 -0.77 3.15 -1.72
N GLN A 53 -2.02 2.66 -1.71
CA GLN A 53 -3.10 3.24 -2.51
C GLN A 53 -3.28 4.73 -2.20
N ARG A 54 -3.39 5.08 -0.92
CA ARG A 54 -3.59 6.48 -0.49
C ARG A 54 -2.40 7.39 -0.75
N GLY A 55 -1.21 6.82 -0.90
CA GLY A 55 0.00 7.56 -1.25
C GLY A 55 0.17 7.71 -2.76
N ALA A 56 0.16 6.60 -3.49
CA ALA A 56 0.55 6.54 -4.89
C ALA A 56 -0.63 6.66 -5.86
N TYR A 57 -1.78 6.04 -5.57
CA TYR A 57 -2.96 6.13 -6.45
C TYR A 57 -3.65 7.49 -6.31
N ASP A 58 -3.78 8.01 -5.08
CA ASP A 58 -4.46 9.30 -4.84
C ASP A 58 -3.59 10.53 -5.21
N ARG A 59 -2.28 10.31 -5.33
CA ARG A 59 -1.26 11.32 -5.66
C ARG A 59 -0.25 10.69 -6.62
N ASP A 60 0.99 10.46 -6.22
CA ASP A 60 2.01 9.87 -7.09
C ASP A 60 3.06 9.13 -6.26
N PHE A 61 3.94 8.37 -6.93
CA PHE A 61 4.99 7.63 -6.22
C PHE A 61 5.94 8.53 -5.43
N ARG A 62 6.22 9.75 -5.90
CA ARG A 62 7.10 10.69 -5.17
C ARG A 62 6.44 11.13 -3.87
N HIS A 63 5.14 11.38 -3.88
CA HIS A 63 4.33 11.69 -2.70
C HIS A 63 4.32 10.52 -1.71
N TYR A 64 4.04 9.30 -2.19
CA TYR A 64 4.09 8.09 -1.37
C TYR A 64 5.43 7.92 -0.67
N PHE A 65 6.53 7.97 -1.43
CA PHE A 65 7.86 7.79 -0.86
C PHE A 65 8.27 8.93 0.09
N ASN A 66 7.80 10.16 -0.14
CA ASN A 66 8.12 11.30 0.73
C ASN A 66 7.37 11.26 2.08
N ASN A 67 6.25 10.54 2.14
CA ASN A 67 5.45 10.42 3.36
C ASN A 67 5.99 9.33 4.30
N PRO A 68 5.56 9.32 5.58
CA PRO A 68 5.90 8.26 6.52
C PRO A 68 5.50 6.86 6.02
N SER A 69 4.40 6.75 5.27
CA SER A 69 3.94 5.49 4.66
C SER A 69 4.93 4.90 3.66
N GLY A 70 5.78 5.72 3.04
CA GLY A 70 6.86 5.28 2.14
C GLY A 70 7.87 4.37 2.82
N ARG A 71 7.96 4.37 4.16
CA ARG A 71 8.79 3.40 4.90
C ARG A 71 8.30 1.97 4.70
N PHE A 72 7.05 1.75 4.29
CA PHE A 72 6.46 0.43 4.10
C PHE A 72 6.57 -0.09 2.66
N ALA A 73 7.33 0.55 1.76
CA ALA A 73 7.36 0.20 0.34
C ALA A 73 7.69 -1.28 0.08
N HIS A 74 8.64 -1.85 0.83
CA HIS A 74 9.03 -3.26 0.68
C HIS A 74 7.95 -4.22 1.19
N GLU A 75 7.30 -3.90 2.30
CA GLU A 75 6.19 -4.68 2.82
C GLU A 75 4.94 -4.56 1.94
N ALA A 76 4.69 -3.39 1.36
CA ALA A 76 3.62 -3.20 0.39
C ALA A 76 3.88 -4.03 -0.87
N LEU A 77 5.11 -4.07 -1.37
CA LEU A 77 5.48 -4.93 -2.50
C LEU A 77 5.24 -6.41 -2.19
N ALA A 78 5.71 -6.89 -1.05
CA ALA A 78 5.47 -8.28 -0.62
C ALA A 78 3.97 -8.58 -0.42
N ALA A 79 3.20 -7.61 0.11
CA ALA A 79 1.77 -7.77 0.29
C ALA A 79 1.01 -7.82 -1.05
N LEU A 80 1.44 -7.05 -2.06
CA LEU A 80 0.88 -7.12 -3.42
C LEU A 80 1.08 -8.50 -4.03
N ASP A 81 2.28 -9.08 -3.88
CA ASP A 81 2.56 -10.45 -4.33
C ASP A 81 1.64 -11.46 -3.64
N MET A 82 1.40 -11.30 -2.33
CA MET A 82 0.53 -12.18 -1.54
C MET A 82 -0.94 -12.17 -1.98
N ILE A 83 -1.43 -11.05 -2.53
CA ILE A 83 -2.82 -10.93 -3.04
C ILE A 83 -2.93 -11.17 -4.55
N GLY A 84 -1.83 -11.58 -5.21
CA GLY A 84 -1.82 -11.83 -6.66
C GLY A 84 -1.89 -10.57 -7.53
N ALA A 85 -1.54 -9.40 -6.99
CA ALA A 85 -1.53 -8.12 -7.73
C ALA A 85 -0.21 -7.96 -8.52
N GLU A 86 0.07 -8.89 -9.44
CA GLU A 86 1.34 -9.00 -10.14
C GLU A 86 1.68 -7.76 -10.97
N MET A 87 0.68 -7.16 -11.64
CA MET A 87 0.92 -5.98 -12.48
C MET A 87 1.28 -4.78 -11.61
N THR A 88 0.56 -4.59 -10.51
CA THR A 88 0.83 -3.52 -9.56
C THR A 88 2.16 -3.72 -8.85
N ALA A 89 2.48 -4.95 -8.44
CA ALA A 89 3.78 -5.28 -7.85
C ALA A 89 4.94 -4.92 -8.80
N GLY A 90 4.81 -5.23 -10.09
CA GLY A 90 5.79 -4.84 -11.10
C GLY A 90 5.99 -3.32 -11.21
N ILE A 91 4.90 -2.54 -11.18
CA ILE A 91 4.94 -1.07 -11.22
C ILE A 91 5.64 -0.51 -9.98
N VAL A 92 5.27 -1.00 -8.79
CA VAL A 92 5.86 -0.56 -7.51
C VAL A 92 7.34 -0.91 -7.44
N SER A 93 7.71 -2.14 -7.81
CA SER A 93 9.11 -2.58 -7.87
C SER A 93 9.95 -1.69 -8.80
N PHE A 94 9.43 -1.37 -9.98
CA PHE A 94 10.14 -0.48 -10.91
C PHE A 94 10.26 0.95 -10.36
N ALA A 95 9.25 1.47 -9.66
CA ALA A 95 9.36 2.76 -8.97
C ALA A 95 10.40 2.74 -7.84
N MET A 96 10.52 1.63 -7.10
CA MET A 96 11.53 1.43 -6.06
C MET A 96 12.96 1.34 -6.62
N SER A 97 13.13 0.95 -7.89
CA SER A 97 14.46 0.87 -8.53
C SER A 97 15.19 2.22 -8.64
N CYS A 98 14.46 3.35 -8.50
CA CYS A 98 15.05 4.68 -8.44
C CYS A 98 15.89 4.93 -7.17
N PHE A 99 15.74 4.10 -6.14
CA PHE A 99 16.53 4.22 -4.92
C PHE A 99 17.85 3.45 -5.04
N PRO A 100 18.94 3.92 -4.39
CA PRO A 100 20.21 3.20 -4.33
C PRO A 100 20.04 1.74 -3.90
N ASN A 101 20.59 0.82 -4.70
CA ASN A 101 20.48 -0.63 -4.51
C ASN A 101 19.02 -1.14 -4.47
N GLU A 102 18.09 -0.43 -5.09
CA GLU A 102 16.65 -0.76 -5.13
C GLU A 102 16.02 -0.80 -3.73
N ARG A 103 16.63 -0.09 -2.77
CA ARG A 103 16.23 -0.10 -1.36
C ARG A 103 15.70 1.26 -0.92
N VAL A 104 14.38 1.35 -0.84
CA VAL A 104 13.69 2.45 -0.15
C VAL A 104 14.07 2.45 1.35
N PRO A 105 14.67 3.53 1.88
CA PRO A 105 15.05 3.60 3.30
C PRO A 105 13.84 3.63 4.24
N LYS A 106 13.98 3.02 5.43
CA LYS A 106 12.98 3.12 6.51
C LYS A 106 13.01 4.48 7.20
N ASP A 107 14.20 5.04 7.34
CA ASP A 107 14.43 6.35 7.95
C ASP A 107 13.89 7.46 7.04
N ASP A 108 13.13 8.38 7.62
CA ASP A 108 12.40 9.41 6.88
C ASP A 108 13.33 10.47 6.30
N GLU A 109 14.38 10.87 7.04
CA GLU A 109 15.35 11.85 6.58
C GLU A 109 16.21 11.29 5.45
N GLU A 110 16.67 10.04 5.59
CA GLU A 110 17.44 9.36 4.56
C GLU A 110 16.62 9.18 3.28
N ARG A 111 15.37 8.74 3.39
CA ARG A 111 14.47 8.56 2.24
C ARG A 111 14.22 9.88 1.53
N ARG A 112 13.98 10.97 2.27
CA ARG A 112 13.76 12.31 1.69
C ARG A 112 15.00 12.84 0.97
N ARG A 113 16.18 12.70 1.59
CA ARG A 113 17.44 13.09 0.95
C ARG A 113 17.64 12.34 -0.36
N GLN A 114 17.42 11.03 -0.37
CA GLN A 114 17.54 10.23 -1.60
C GLN A 114 16.53 10.65 -2.68
N LEU A 115 15.29 11.01 -2.30
CA LEU A 115 14.30 11.57 -3.23
C LEU A 115 14.71 12.94 -3.80
N GLU A 116 15.39 13.77 -3.02
CA GLU A 116 15.91 15.08 -3.45
C GLU A 116 17.11 14.92 -4.41
N ASP A 117 17.94 13.92 -4.18
CA ASP A 117 19.11 13.60 -5.01
C ASP A 117 18.76 12.89 -6.33
N MET A 118 17.51 12.47 -6.52
CA MET A 118 17.04 11.80 -7.75
C MET A 118 17.27 12.66 -8.99
N ASN A 119 17.90 12.06 -10.00
CA ASN A 119 18.18 12.74 -11.25
C ASN A 119 16.93 12.80 -12.16
N LYS A 120 17.06 13.41 -13.34
CA LYS A 120 15.94 13.53 -14.28
C LYS A 120 15.38 12.17 -14.72
N ALA A 121 16.24 11.18 -14.98
CA ALA A 121 15.80 9.86 -15.41
C ALA A 121 15.00 9.15 -14.30
N ASP A 122 15.44 9.24 -13.04
CA ASP A 122 14.70 8.68 -11.89
C ASP A 122 13.31 9.31 -11.77
N ASN A 123 13.22 10.64 -11.90
CA ASN A 123 11.93 11.35 -11.88
C ASN A 123 11.04 11.00 -13.08
N ASP A 124 11.63 10.79 -14.26
CA ASP A 124 10.89 10.34 -15.45
C ASP A 124 10.34 8.91 -15.26
N VAL A 125 11.08 8.03 -14.58
CA VAL A 125 10.62 6.68 -14.19
C VAL A 125 9.44 6.77 -13.22
N LEU A 126 9.56 7.55 -12.12
CA LEU A 126 8.47 7.69 -11.15
C LEU A 126 7.19 8.24 -11.79
N ARG A 127 7.31 9.23 -12.69
CA ARG A 127 6.17 9.78 -13.43
C ARG A 127 5.54 8.74 -14.35
N ARG A 128 6.35 7.95 -15.07
CA ARG A 128 5.86 6.90 -15.95
C ARG A 128 5.13 5.81 -15.16
N MET A 129 5.68 5.36 -14.05
CA MET A 129 5.03 4.36 -13.19
C MET A 129 3.74 4.88 -12.59
N THR A 130 3.70 6.14 -12.17
CA THR A 130 2.46 6.80 -11.71
C THR A 130 1.41 6.79 -12.80
N GLN A 131 1.78 7.14 -14.04
CA GLN A 131 0.86 7.12 -15.17
C GLN A 131 0.31 5.72 -15.45
N THR A 132 1.16 4.69 -15.44
CA THR A 132 0.73 3.29 -15.61
C THR A 132 -0.17 2.85 -14.45
N LEU A 133 0.10 3.29 -13.23
CA LEU A 133 -0.74 2.98 -12.06
C LEU A 133 -2.16 3.54 -12.20
N TYR A 134 -2.28 4.75 -12.75
CA TYR A 134 -3.59 5.39 -13.00
C TYR A 134 -4.44 4.70 -14.05
N GLU A 135 -3.85 3.86 -14.90
CA GLU A 135 -4.62 3.00 -15.82
C GLU A 135 -5.39 1.90 -15.07
N ARG A 136 -5.15 1.76 -13.75
CA ARG A 136 -5.81 0.79 -12.84
C ARG A 136 -5.76 -0.62 -13.44
N PRO A 137 -4.54 -1.19 -13.62
CA PRO A 137 -4.39 -2.49 -14.25
C PRO A 137 -5.11 -3.61 -13.48
N GLU A 138 -5.28 -3.43 -12.17
CA GLU A 138 -5.91 -4.37 -11.25
C GLU A 138 -6.82 -3.61 -10.28
N ASP A 139 -7.91 -4.25 -9.87
CA ASP A 139 -8.76 -3.76 -8.78
C ASP A 139 -8.19 -4.24 -7.44
N LEU A 140 -7.33 -3.41 -6.85
CA LEU A 140 -6.67 -3.76 -5.59
C LEU A 140 -7.65 -3.89 -4.42
N ASN A 141 -8.76 -3.16 -4.42
CA ASN A 141 -9.73 -3.30 -3.35
C ASN A 141 -10.48 -4.63 -3.47
N GLU A 142 -10.81 -5.06 -4.69
CA GLU A 142 -11.41 -6.39 -4.90
C GLU A 142 -10.45 -7.51 -4.47
N LEU A 143 -9.18 -7.45 -4.90
CA LEU A 143 -8.16 -8.41 -4.49
C LEU A 143 -7.93 -8.41 -2.97
N CYS A 144 -7.90 -7.23 -2.34
CA CYS A 144 -7.79 -7.12 -0.88
C CYS A 144 -9.00 -7.76 -0.18
N MET A 145 -10.22 -7.56 -0.68
CA MET A 145 -11.42 -8.12 -0.07
C MET A 145 -11.53 -9.63 -0.27
N GLU A 146 -11.05 -10.17 -1.39
CA GLU A 146 -10.88 -11.62 -1.58
C GLU A 146 -9.86 -12.19 -0.59
N TYR A 147 -8.71 -11.53 -0.42
CA TYR A 147 -7.72 -11.91 0.58
C TYR A 147 -8.28 -11.89 2.02
N VAL A 148 -9.09 -10.88 2.38
CA VAL A 148 -9.78 -10.81 3.67
C VAL A 148 -10.76 -11.98 3.84
N ARG A 149 -11.47 -12.36 2.77
CA ARG A 149 -12.42 -13.49 2.80
C ARG A 149 -11.72 -14.80 3.13
N GLU A 150 -10.56 -15.04 2.54
CA GLU A 150 -9.72 -16.23 2.80
C GLU A 150 -9.11 -16.23 4.21
N ASN A 151 -8.95 -15.06 4.83
CA ASN A 151 -8.30 -14.88 6.13
C ASN A 151 -9.26 -14.34 7.20
N THR A 152 -10.56 -14.63 7.10
CA THR A 152 -11.60 -14.03 7.97
C THR A 152 -11.36 -14.23 9.47
N GLY A 153 -10.69 -15.32 9.86
CA GLY A 153 -10.33 -15.58 11.26
C GLY A 153 -9.30 -14.59 11.85
N ASP A 154 -8.56 -13.90 10.99
CA ASP A 154 -7.51 -12.94 11.36
C ASP A 154 -7.97 -11.48 11.34
N PHE A 155 -9.22 -11.21 10.94
CA PHE A 155 -9.84 -9.87 10.88
C PHE A 155 -10.95 -9.73 11.92
#